data_AF-M4S6L9-F1
#
_entry.id   AF-M4S6L9-F1
#
_cell.length_a   1.000
_cell.length_b   1.000
_cell.length_c   1.000
_cell.angle_alpha   90.00
_cell.angle_beta   90.00
_cell.angle_gamma   90.00
#
_symmetry.space_group_name_H-M   'P 1'
#
loop_
_entity.id
_entity.type
_entity.pdbx_description
1 polymer ?
#
loop_
_entity_poly.entity_id
_entity_poly.type
_entity_poly.pdbx_seq_one_letter_code
_entity_poly.pdbx_strand_id
1 'polypeptide(L)'
;MSTLKTMLMAFALAATPAAALAQGAPAPVAAQTAAAPAAAATAAPESAKPAFQHAAPEADIGQPIPGGWKIQPQVTALGEDGQWLHNSVLVPIITAICVFVLALMLWVIVRYRAKANPVPSRTTHNTFIEVVWTLVPVLILLVIAVPSIRLLAAQYNQPKADLTIKVIGNQWYWTYQYPDNGDFELVSNMLKEKDEVKPGDRFRTDADGPRLLAVDERIVVPVGAVVKLIVTSNDVIHSFAVPAFWTKMDAVPGRLNETWFKADRPGVYFGQCSELCGARHAYMPIAVEVVEPARFAEWVKSKGGTMPGEAAEAPADEAAPAANEAAPAEAPAAAPAAAAATTN
;
A
#
# COMPACT_ATOMS: atom_id res chain seq x y z
N MET A 1 -43.31 -50.95 -11.17
CA MET A 1 -43.41 -50.52 -9.75
C MET A 1 -42.03 -50.53 -9.08
N SER A 2 -41.04 -49.81 -9.62
CA SER A 2 -39.66 -49.79 -9.09
C SER A 2 -38.96 -48.43 -9.22
N THR A 3 -39.66 -47.38 -9.64
CA THR A 3 -39.07 -46.05 -9.90
C THR A 3 -39.79 -44.89 -9.20
N LEU A 4 -40.65 -45.19 -8.21
CA LEU A 4 -41.37 -44.18 -7.42
C LEU A 4 -40.89 -44.07 -5.96
N LYS A 5 -39.98 -44.95 -5.51
CA LYS A 5 -39.43 -44.95 -4.14
C LYS A 5 -38.13 -44.16 -3.97
N THR A 6 -37.48 -43.77 -5.06
CA THR A 6 -36.19 -43.03 -5.00
C THR A 6 -36.36 -41.51 -5.07
N MET A 7 -37.58 -41.02 -5.29
CA MET A 7 -37.85 -39.58 -5.47
C MET A 7 -38.51 -38.91 -4.25
N LEU A 8 -38.73 -39.65 -3.16
CA LEU A 8 -39.33 -39.13 -1.92
C LEU A 8 -38.32 -38.86 -0.79
N MET A 9 -37.01 -38.91 -1.09
CA MET A 9 -35.93 -38.71 -0.10
C MET A 9 -35.09 -37.45 -0.38
N ALA A 10 -35.63 -36.50 -1.15
CA ALA A 10 -34.95 -35.25 -1.50
C ALA A 10 -35.77 -33.98 -1.22
N PHE A 11 -36.87 -34.07 -0.48
CA PHE A 11 -37.72 -32.92 -0.13
C PHE A 11 -38.18 -32.98 1.34
N ALA A 12 -37.21 -32.94 2.27
CA ALA A 12 -37.50 -32.82 3.70
C ALA A 12 -36.35 -32.18 4.49
N LEU A 13 -35.73 -31.11 3.95
CA LEU A 13 -34.75 -30.33 4.71
C LEU A 13 -34.92 -28.82 4.48
N ALA A 14 -36.08 -28.28 4.84
CA ALA A 14 -36.30 -26.83 4.90
C ALA A 14 -37.48 -26.50 5.82
N ALA A 15 -37.28 -26.65 7.13
CA ALA A 15 -38.01 -25.93 8.19
C ALA A 15 -37.52 -26.38 9.58
N THR A 16 -36.46 -25.75 10.08
CA THR A 16 -36.19 -25.72 11.53
C THR A 16 -36.18 -24.27 11.99
N PRO A 17 -36.90 -23.93 13.08
CA PRO A 17 -36.90 -22.57 13.61
C PRO A 17 -35.52 -22.29 14.21
N ALA A 18 -34.95 -21.13 13.86
CA ALA A 18 -33.73 -20.62 14.47
C ALA A 18 -33.99 -20.24 15.94
N ALA A 19 -33.76 -21.19 16.84
CA ALA A 19 -33.63 -20.93 18.26
C ALA A 19 -32.13 -20.80 18.62
N ALA A 20 -31.76 -19.59 19.01
CA ALA A 20 -30.58 -19.17 19.77
C ALA A 20 -29.49 -20.22 20.05
N LEU A 21 -28.40 -20.16 19.27
CA LEU A 21 -27.07 -20.54 19.75
C LEU A 21 -26.40 -19.29 20.31
N ALA A 22 -26.68 -18.97 21.57
CA ALA A 22 -25.87 -18.05 22.34
C ALA A 22 -24.53 -18.75 22.62
N GLN A 23 -23.52 -18.45 21.82
CA GLN A 23 -22.13 -18.75 22.19
C GLN A 23 -21.74 -17.76 23.29
N GLY A 24 -21.46 -18.30 24.48
CA GLY A 24 -21.03 -17.51 25.62
C GLY A 24 -19.80 -16.69 25.26
N ALA A 25 -19.86 -15.38 25.55
CA ALA A 25 -18.71 -14.50 25.47
C ALA A 25 -17.57 -15.09 26.33
N PRO A 26 -16.32 -15.18 25.82
CA PRO A 26 -15.20 -15.44 26.70
C PRO A 26 -15.10 -14.30 27.71
N ALA A 27 -14.91 -14.66 28.98
CA ALA A 27 -14.73 -13.72 30.08
C ALA A 27 -13.60 -12.71 29.77
N PRO A 28 -13.71 -11.45 30.23
CA PRO A 28 -12.66 -10.47 30.01
C PRO A 28 -11.39 -10.94 30.74
N VAL A 29 -10.32 -11.16 29.98
CA VAL A 29 -8.99 -11.28 30.55
C VAL A 29 -8.63 -9.89 31.06
N ALA A 30 -8.63 -9.74 32.39
CA ALA A 30 -8.19 -8.52 33.04
C ALA A 30 -6.73 -8.27 32.65
N ALA A 31 -6.49 -7.28 31.80
CA ALA A 31 -5.17 -6.73 31.58
C ALA A 31 -4.72 -6.10 32.90
N GLN A 32 -3.77 -6.74 33.58
CA GLN A 32 -3.03 -6.11 34.68
C GLN A 32 -2.21 -4.96 34.08
N THR A 33 -2.75 -3.75 34.17
CA THR A 33 -1.96 -2.53 34.02
C THR A 33 -1.04 -2.40 35.24
N ALA A 34 0.16 -2.95 35.14
CA ALA A 34 1.26 -2.54 35.99
C ALA A 34 1.70 -1.15 35.51
N ALA A 35 1.29 -0.12 36.25
CA ALA A 35 1.79 1.24 36.07
C ALA A 35 3.29 1.27 36.36
N ALA A 36 4.11 1.58 35.35
CA ALA A 36 5.50 1.94 35.56
C ALA A 36 5.56 3.32 36.25
N PRO A 37 6.40 3.51 37.29
CA PRO A 37 6.47 4.77 38.00
C PRO A 37 7.07 5.86 37.11
N ALA A 38 6.39 7.01 37.05
CA ALA A 38 6.88 8.21 36.40
C ALA A 38 8.12 8.74 37.13
N ALA A 39 9.29 8.63 36.48
CA ALA A 39 10.47 9.37 36.89
C ALA A 39 10.32 10.82 36.41
N ALA A 40 10.21 11.75 37.36
CA ALA A 40 10.25 13.17 37.09
C ALA A 40 11.67 13.54 36.62
N ALA A 41 11.82 13.98 35.38
CA ALA A 41 13.03 14.59 34.87
C ALA A 41 12.73 16.05 34.52
N THR A 42 13.10 16.96 35.41
CA THR A 42 13.28 18.39 35.10
C THR A 42 14.58 18.54 34.32
N ALA A 43 14.49 18.86 33.03
CA ALA A 43 15.62 19.38 32.24
C ALA A 43 15.18 20.66 31.53
N ALA A 44 15.99 21.71 31.67
CA ALA A 44 15.81 23.01 31.02
C ALA A 44 15.86 22.87 29.48
N PRO A 45 15.24 23.77 28.71
CA PRO A 45 15.10 23.60 27.27
C PRO A 45 16.45 23.78 26.58
N GLU A 46 17.01 22.68 26.09
CA GLU A 46 17.95 22.69 25.00
C GLU A 46 17.24 23.32 23.79
N SER A 47 17.88 24.29 23.13
CA SER A 47 17.30 25.01 21.99
C SER A 47 16.95 24.01 20.89
N ALA A 48 15.66 23.72 20.74
CA ALA A 48 15.16 22.76 19.77
C ALA A 48 15.59 23.17 18.36
N LYS A 49 16.26 22.26 17.65
CA LYS A 49 16.47 22.37 16.20
C LYS A 49 15.11 22.67 15.53
N PRO A 50 15.04 23.57 14.54
CA PRO A 50 13.77 23.87 13.88
C PRO A 50 13.18 22.58 13.31
N ALA A 51 11.92 22.31 13.66
CA ALA A 51 11.18 21.15 13.17
C ALA A 51 11.14 21.18 11.64
N PHE A 52 11.25 20.00 11.00
CA PHE A 52 11.12 19.89 9.56
C PHE A 52 9.78 20.49 9.10
N GLN A 53 9.84 21.43 8.16
CA GLN A 53 8.65 22.08 7.63
C GLN A 53 8.10 21.27 6.47
N HIS A 54 6.93 20.67 6.69
CA HIS A 54 6.15 19.95 5.69
C HIS A 54 5.54 20.90 4.65
N ALA A 55 5.50 20.48 3.39
CA ALA A 55 4.82 21.20 2.32
C ALA A 55 3.29 21.16 2.51
N ALA A 56 2.59 22.24 2.15
CA ALA A 56 1.14 22.19 2.04
C ALA A 56 0.73 21.37 0.81
N PRO A 57 -0.37 20.61 0.86
CA PRO A 57 -0.89 19.91 -0.32
C PRO A 57 -1.28 20.88 -1.44
N GLU A 58 -0.98 20.48 -2.67
CA GLU A 58 -1.43 21.21 -3.84
C GLU A 58 -2.89 20.88 -4.15
N ALA A 59 -3.66 21.88 -4.60
CA ALA A 59 -5.03 21.65 -5.02
C ALA A 59 -5.08 20.61 -6.15
N ASP A 60 -6.06 19.72 -6.09
CA ASP A 60 -6.36 18.72 -7.13
C ASP A 60 -5.26 17.68 -7.47
N ILE A 61 -4.16 17.64 -6.73
CA ILE A 61 -3.08 16.65 -6.89
C ILE A 61 -3.03 15.73 -5.67
N GLY A 62 -2.92 14.42 -5.89
CA GLY A 62 -2.76 13.45 -4.82
C GLY A 62 -3.96 13.32 -3.87
N GLN A 63 -5.13 13.86 -4.26
CA GLN A 63 -6.35 13.89 -3.46
C GLN A 63 -7.60 13.83 -4.35
N PRO A 64 -8.76 13.43 -3.81
CA PRO A 64 -10.02 13.46 -4.57
C PRO A 64 -10.43 14.91 -4.90
N ILE A 65 -10.97 15.10 -6.11
CA ILE A 65 -11.44 16.40 -6.60
C ILE A 65 -12.97 16.45 -6.45
N PRO A 66 -13.56 17.52 -5.87
CA PRO A 66 -15.02 17.67 -5.80
C PRO A 66 -15.70 17.53 -7.16
N GLY A 67 -16.67 16.61 -7.28
CA GLY A 67 -17.35 16.30 -8.55
C GLY A 67 -16.49 15.56 -9.57
N GLY A 68 -15.27 15.15 -9.20
CA GLY A 68 -14.39 14.34 -10.03
C GLY A 68 -14.99 12.95 -10.26
N TRP A 69 -14.96 12.51 -11.52
CA TRP A 69 -15.45 11.19 -11.95
C TRP A 69 -14.36 10.33 -12.61
N LYS A 70 -13.14 10.89 -12.75
CA LYS A 70 -11.97 10.20 -13.28
C LYS A 70 -11.12 9.68 -12.12
N ILE A 71 -10.23 8.74 -12.43
CA ILE A 71 -9.15 8.35 -11.53
C ILE A 71 -8.29 9.58 -11.22
N GLN A 72 -7.75 9.65 -10.00
CA GLN A 72 -6.83 10.72 -9.60
C GLN A 72 -5.65 10.85 -10.59
N PRO A 73 -5.09 12.06 -10.77
CA PRO A 73 -3.88 12.24 -11.56
C PRO A 73 -2.77 11.31 -11.09
N GLN A 74 -2.13 10.61 -12.04
CA GLN A 74 -1.06 9.67 -11.76
C GLN A 74 0.28 10.39 -11.81
N VAL A 75 1.20 9.99 -10.94
CA VAL A 75 2.56 10.57 -10.84
C VAL A 75 3.65 9.51 -10.83
N THR A 76 3.32 8.30 -11.28
CA THR A 76 4.23 7.17 -11.44
C THR A 76 4.01 6.57 -12.82
N ALA A 77 5.06 6.06 -13.45
CA ALA A 77 4.95 5.39 -14.74
C ALA A 77 3.94 4.21 -14.72
N LEU A 78 3.93 3.41 -13.65
CA LEU A 78 2.94 2.34 -13.47
C LEU A 78 1.51 2.87 -13.44
N GLY A 79 1.30 4.02 -12.79
CA GLY A 79 0.01 4.67 -12.73
C GLY A 79 -0.42 5.25 -14.05
N GLU A 80 0.48 5.91 -14.79
CA GLU A 80 0.18 6.41 -16.13
C GLU A 80 -0.24 5.28 -17.09
N ASP A 81 0.48 4.15 -17.08
CA ASP A 81 0.14 2.96 -17.87
C ASP A 81 -1.22 2.37 -17.43
N GLY A 82 -1.46 2.29 -16.12
CA GLY A 82 -2.71 1.81 -15.55
C GLY A 82 -3.90 2.70 -15.90
N GLN A 83 -3.73 4.01 -15.81
CA GLN A 83 -4.73 5.01 -16.19
C GLN A 83 -5.01 4.97 -17.69
N TRP A 84 -3.98 4.80 -18.52
CA TRP A 84 -4.14 4.63 -19.95
C TRP A 84 -4.95 3.37 -20.28
N LEU A 85 -4.59 2.23 -19.69
CA LEU A 85 -5.31 0.97 -19.88
C LEU A 85 -6.78 1.10 -19.45
N HIS A 86 -7.04 1.73 -18.31
CA HIS A 86 -8.39 1.96 -17.84
C HIS A 86 -9.18 2.91 -18.75
N ASN A 87 -8.68 4.13 -18.99
CA ASN A 87 -9.45 5.19 -19.65
C ASN A 87 -9.49 5.07 -21.16
N SER A 88 -8.42 4.57 -21.78
CA SER A 88 -8.27 4.57 -23.24
C SER A 88 -8.60 3.21 -23.88
N VAL A 89 -8.56 2.13 -23.10
CA VAL A 89 -8.83 0.78 -23.60
C VAL A 89 -10.08 0.21 -22.96
N LEU A 90 -10.09 0.01 -21.64
CA LEU A 90 -11.16 -0.71 -20.95
C LEU A 90 -12.49 0.03 -21.02
N VAL A 91 -12.53 1.30 -20.57
CA VAL A 91 -13.77 2.09 -20.49
C VAL A 91 -14.44 2.23 -21.87
N PRO A 92 -13.75 2.62 -22.96
CA PRO A 92 -14.36 2.69 -24.28
C PRO A 92 -14.93 1.35 -24.78
N ILE A 93 -14.21 0.24 -24.57
CA ILE A 93 -14.67 -1.09 -24.99
C ILE A 93 -15.96 -1.48 -24.25
N ILE A 94 -15.98 -1.39 -22.92
CA ILE A 94 -17.16 -1.77 -22.14
C ILE A 94 -18.34 -0.83 -22.42
N THR A 95 -18.09 0.48 -22.62
CA THR A 95 -19.14 1.43 -23.00
C THR A 95 -19.71 1.08 -24.37
N ALA A 96 -18.88 0.76 -25.36
CA ALA A 96 -19.36 0.34 -26.69
C ALA A 96 -20.22 -0.93 -26.63
N ILE A 97 -19.80 -1.93 -25.85
CA ILE A 97 -20.58 -3.16 -25.61
C ILE A 97 -21.91 -2.84 -24.95
N CYS A 98 -21.91 -2.04 -23.88
CA CYS A 98 -23.12 -1.64 -23.16
C CYS A 98 -24.11 -0.89 -24.07
N VAL A 99 -23.62 0.06 -24.87
CA VAL A 99 -24.44 0.81 -25.84
C VAL A 99 -24.99 -0.11 -26.92
N PHE A 100 -24.18 -1.04 -27.44
CA PHE A 100 -24.62 -2.03 -28.42
C PHE A 100 -25.74 -2.93 -27.87
N VAL A 101 -25.56 -3.49 -26.67
CA VAL A 101 -26.58 -4.32 -26.01
C VAL A 101 -27.85 -3.50 -25.75
N LEU A 102 -27.71 -2.27 -25.23
CA LEU A 102 -28.86 -1.38 -25.00
C LEU A 102 -29.61 -1.08 -26.31
N ALA A 103 -28.90 -0.79 -27.40
CA ALA A 103 -29.51 -0.53 -28.70
C ALA A 103 -30.26 -1.76 -29.23
N LEU A 104 -29.69 -2.96 -29.11
CA LEU A 104 -30.39 -4.20 -29.47
C LEU A 104 -31.64 -4.43 -28.61
N MET A 105 -31.55 -4.19 -27.30
CA MET A 105 -32.71 -4.32 -26.40
C MET A 105 -33.82 -3.34 -26.79
N LEU A 106 -33.48 -2.06 -27.03
CA LEU A 106 -34.43 -1.05 -27.48
C LEU A 106 -35.04 -1.41 -28.84
N TRP A 107 -34.22 -1.91 -29.77
CA TRP A 107 -34.69 -2.42 -31.05
C TRP A 107 -35.69 -3.56 -30.86
N VAL A 108 -35.40 -4.53 -30.00
CA VAL A 108 -36.30 -5.64 -29.72
C VAL A 108 -37.62 -5.17 -29.13
N ILE A 109 -37.58 -4.24 -28.17
CA ILE A 109 -38.78 -3.65 -27.55
C ILE A 109 -39.67 -2.95 -28.60
N VAL A 110 -39.08 -2.17 -29.51
CA VAL A 110 -39.86 -1.41 -30.49
C VAL A 110 -40.34 -2.30 -31.65
N ARG A 111 -39.45 -3.13 -32.20
CA ARG A 111 -39.68 -3.89 -33.43
C ARG A 111 -40.45 -5.19 -33.20
N TYR A 112 -40.22 -5.87 -32.09
CA TYR A 112 -40.79 -7.20 -31.79
C TYR A 112 -41.87 -7.19 -30.70
N ARG A 113 -42.36 -6.02 -30.26
CA ARG A 113 -43.57 -5.95 -29.40
C ARG A 113 -44.76 -6.62 -30.06
N ALA A 114 -45.66 -7.20 -29.26
CA ALA A 114 -46.81 -7.98 -29.73
C ALA A 114 -47.67 -7.27 -30.79
N LYS A 115 -47.88 -5.95 -30.67
CA LYS A 115 -48.63 -5.16 -31.67
C LYS A 115 -47.91 -5.05 -33.02
N ALA A 116 -46.58 -4.95 -33.03
CA ALA A 116 -45.77 -4.77 -34.24
C ALA A 116 -45.31 -6.10 -34.86
N ASN A 117 -45.27 -7.16 -34.07
CA ASN A 117 -44.90 -8.51 -34.50
C ASN A 117 -45.85 -9.56 -33.88
N PRO A 118 -47.10 -9.66 -34.36
CA PRO A 118 -48.13 -10.53 -33.75
C PRO A 118 -47.85 -12.03 -33.91
N VAL A 119 -47.08 -12.43 -34.92
CA VAL A 119 -46.66 -13.82 -35.13
C VAL A 119 -45.15 -13.92 -34.88
N PRO A 120 -44.70 -14.56 -33.79
CA PRO A 120 -43.28 -14.69 -33.48
C PRO A 120 -42.59 -15.70 -34.42
N SER A 121 -41.30 -15.48 -34.67
CA SER A 121 -40.47 -16.49 -35.34
C SER A 121 -40.31 -17.74 -34.46
N ARG A 122 -40.06 -18.89 -35.09
CA ARG A 122 -39.73 -20.17 -34.43
C ARG A 122 -38.26 -20.56 -34.59
N THR A 123 -37.42 -19.69 -35.16
CA THR A 123 -35.98 -19.93 -35.28
C THR A 123 -35.35 -20.05 -33.89
N THR A 124 -34.64 -21.15 -33.64
CA THR A 124 -34.02 -21.43 -32.33
C THR A 124 -32.50 -21.31 -32.34
N HIS A 125 -31.85 -21.40 -33.49
CA HIS A 125 -30.40 -21.35 -33.61
C HIS A 125 -29.97 -20.75 -34.95
N ASN A 126 -28.75 -20.22 -34.97
CA ASN A 126 -28.08 -19.79 -36.18
C ASN A 126 -26.57 -19.90 -35.94
N THR A 127 -25.99 -21.00 -36.40
CA THR A 127 -24.58 -21.34 -36.18
C THR A 127 -23.63 -20.23 -36.63
N PHE A 128 -23.95 -19.51 -37.71
CA PHE A 128 -23.11 -18.41 -38.18
C PHE A 128 -23.05 -17.27 -37.16
N ILE A 129 -24.21 -16.83 -36.64
CA ILE A 129 -24.26 -15.77 -35.63
C ILE A 129 -23.60 -16.24 -34.32
N GLU A 130 -23.82 -17.51 -33.95
CA GLU A 130 -23.21 -18.13 -32.77
C GLU A 130 -21.68 -18.10 -32.82
N VAL A 131 -21.10 -18.43 -33.97
CA VAL A 131 -19.65 -18.33 -34.19
C VAL A 131 -19.20 -16.88 -34.07
N VAL A 132 -19.90 -15.92 -34.67
CA VAL A 132 -19.54 -14.50 -34.64
C VAL A 132 -19.55 -13.95 -33.21
N TRP A 133 -20.62 -14.15 -32.43
CA TRP A 133 -20.69 -13.63 -31.05
C TRP A 133 -19.77 -14.38 -30.08
N THR A 134 -19.17 -15.50 -30.49
CA THR A 134 -18.21 -16.23 -29.66
C THR A 134 -16.79 -15.77 -29.97
N LEU A 135 -16.45 -15.65 -31.25
CA LEU A 135 -15.12 -15.22 -31.67
C LEU A 135 -14.86 -13.74 -31.39
N VAL A 136 -15.86 -12.86 -31.58
CA VAL A 136 -15.67 -11.42 -31.34
C VAL A 136 -15.30 -11.13 -29.88
N PRO A 137 -15.99 -11.63 -28.85
CA PRO A 137 -15.56 -11.46 -27.45
C PRO A 137 -14.18 -12.04 -27.16
N VAL A 138 -13.83 -13.20 -27.73
CA VAL A 138 -12.49 -13.77 -27.57
C VAL A 138 -11.42 -12.82 -28.10
N LEU A 139 -11.62 -12.24 -29.29
CA LEU A 139 -10.69 -11.26 -29.86
C LEU A 139 -10.61 -9.98 -29.01
N ILE A 140 -11.74 -9.48 -28.50
CA ILE A 140 -11.76 -8.32 -27.58
C ILE A 140 -10.92 -8.61 -26.33
N LEU A 141 -11.08 -9.79 -25.72
CA LEU A 141 -10.30 -10.17 -24.55
C LEU A 141 -8.80 -10.27 -24.85
N LEU A 142 -8.40 -10.75 -26.03
CA LEU A 142 -6.98 -10.78 -26.43
C LEU A 142 -6.38 -9.37 -26.54
N VAL A 143 -7.13 -8.41 -27.08
CA VAL A 143 -6.71 -7.00 -27.17
C VAL A 143 -6.50 -6.39 -25.77
N ILE A 144 -7.36 -6.72 -24.80
CA ILE A 144 -7.22 -6.25 -23.42
C ILE A 144 -6.06 -6.96 -22.69
N ALA A 145 -5.90 -8.27 -22.93
CA ALA A 145 -4.97 -9.11 -22.17
C ALA A 145 -3.50 -8.71 -22.37
N VAL A 146 -3.08 -8.38 -23.60
CA VAL A 146 -1.66 -8.09 -23.89
C VAL A 146 -1.12 -6.89 -23.09
N PRO A 147 -1.72 -5.68 -23.15
CA PRO A 147 -1.24 -4.56 -22.34
C PRO A 147 -1.43 -4.81 -20.83
N SER A 148 -2.50 -5.49 -20.43
CA SER A 148 -2.76 -5.84 -19.03
C SER A 148 -1.66 -6.71 -18.42
N ILE A 149 -1.24 -7.77 -19.12
CA ILE A 149 -0.17 -8.67 -18.66
C ILE A 149 1.17 -7.94 -18.59
N ARG A 150 1.46 -7.02 -19.53
CA ARG A 150 2.69 -6.21 -19.49
C ARG A 150 2.73 -5.28 -18.26
N LEU A 151 1.63 -4.59 -17.98
CA LEU A 151 1.50 -3.74 -16.80
C LEU A 151 1.62 -4.57 -15.52
N LEU A 152 0.94 -5.72 -15.45
CA LEU A 152 1.03 -6.64 -14.31
C LEU A 152 2.47 -7.10 -14.08
N ALA A 153 3.18 -7.49 -15.14
CA ALA A 153 4.58 -7.89 -15.04
C ALA A 153 5.47 -6.74 -14.52
N ALA A 154 5.24 -5.50 -14.95
CA ALA A 154 5.96 -4.33 -14.46
C ALA A 154 5.69 -4.04 -12.98
N GLN A 155 4.47 -4.28 -12.49
CA GLN A 155 4.14 -4.12 -11.07
C GLN A 155 4.88 -5.12 -10.17
N TYR A 156 5.02 -6.37 -10.61
CA TYR A 156 5.66 -7.43 -9.82
C TYR A 156 7.18 -7.55 -10.04
N ASN A 157 7.70 -7.08 -11.17
CA ASN A 157 9.14 -7.04 -11.42
C ASN A 157 9.75 -5.75 -10.87
N GLN A 158 10.05 -5.76 -9.58
CA GLN A 158 10.53 -4.57 -8.87
C GLN A 158 11.98 -4.22 -9.30
N PRO A 159 12.26 -2.96 -9.69
CA PRO A 159 13.63 -2.49 -9.85
C PRO A 159 14.40 -2.53 -8.53
N LYS A 160 15.73 -2.38 -8.61
CA LYS A 160 16.54 -2.20 -7.40
C LYS A 160 16.03 -0.98 -6.62
N ALA A 161 15.76 -1.17 -5.33
CA ALA A 161 15.29 -0.12 -4.45
C ALA A 161 16.41 0.88 -4.12
N ASP A 162 16.06 2.16 -4.16
CA ASP A 162 16.88 3.27 -3.64
C ASP A 162 16.53 3.58 -2.19
N LEU A 163 15.29 3.27 -1.78
CA LEU A 163 14.78 3.44 -0.43
C LEU A 163 13.84 2.27 -0.08
N THR A 164 14.04 1.65 1.07
CA THR A 164 13.11 0.67 1.65
C THR A 164 12.36 1.27 2.82
N ILE A 165 11.03 1.09 2.83
CA ILE A 165 10.16 1.46 3.94
C ILE A 165 9.33 0.25 4.32
N LYS A 166 9.31 -0.08 5.62
CA LYS A 166 8.38 -1.08 6.13
C LYS A 166 7.11 -0.37 6.61
N VAL A 167 5.97 -0.81 6.10
CA VAL A 167 4.65 -0.30 6.41
C VAL A 167 3.91 -1.33 7.26
N ILE A 168 3.44 -0.93 8.44
CA ILE A 168 2.78 -1.82 9.40
C ILE A 168 1.39 -1.26 9.71
N GLY A 169 0.35 -2.04 9.39
CA GLY A 169 -1.02 -1.73 9.76
C GLY A 169 -1.31 -2.08 11.22
N ASN A 170 -2.02 -1.20 11.91
CA ASN A 170 -2.53 -1.39 13.27
C ASN A 170 -3.96 -0.84 13.36
N GLN A 171 -4.77 -1.32 14.29
CA GLN A 171 -6.09 -0.77 14.60
C GLN A 171 -5.96 0.51 15.46
N TRP A 172 -6.17 1.72 14.94
CA TRP A 172 -6.42 2.13 13.55
C TRP A 172 -5.47 3.29 13.20
N TYR A 173 -4.24 2.95 12.85
CA TYR A 173 -3.15 3.86 12.47
C TYR A 173 -2.07 3.07 11.71
N TRP A 174 -1.10 3.77 11.13
CA TRP A 174 0.03 3.15 10.44
C TRP A 174 1.34 3.41 11.17
N THR A 175 2.20 2.40 11.22
CA THR A 175 3.61 2.56 11.64
C THR A 175 4.50 2.40 10.41
N TYR A 176 5.51 3.26 10.28
CA TYR A 176 6.49 3.23 9.20
C TYR A 176 7.90 3.09 9.77
N GLN A 177 8.70 2.15 9.26
CA GLN A 177 10.10 2.00 9.62
C GLN A 177 10.99 2.29 8.41
N TYR A 178 12.10 3.00 8.62
CA TYR A 178 13.09 3.33 7.59
C TYR A 178 14.40 2.58 7.86
N PRO A 179 14.47 1.27 7.54
CA PRO A 179 15.62 0.42 7.87
C PRO A 179 16.94 0.91 7.23
N ASP A 180 16.86 1.51 6.05
CA ASP A 180 18.03 2.01 5.32
C ASP A 180 18.56 3.35 5.89
N ASN A 181 17.83 3.99 6.82
CA ASN A 181 18.11 5.34 7.33
C ASN A 181 18.30 5.41 8.85
N GLY A 182 18.83 4.35 9.46
CA GLY A 182 19.01 4.27 10.91
C GLY A 182 17.83 3.65 11.66
N ASP A 183 16.93 2.97 10.94
CA ASP A 183 15.84 2.14 11.49
C ASP A 183 14.90 2.88 12.45
N PHE A 184 14.71 4.18 12.22
CA PHE A 184 13.75 4.96 13.01
C PHE A 184 12.32 4.62 12.60
N GLU A 185 11.40 4.78 13.56
CA GLU A 185 9.98 4.53 13.38
C GLU A 185 9.16 5.83 13.40
N LEU A 186 8.07 5.84 12.64
CA LEU A 186 7.05 6.86 12.66
C LEU A 186 5.71 6.22 12.94
N VAL A 187 4.92 6.84 13.82
CA VAL A 187 3.52 6.48 14.03
C VAL A 187 2.66 7.58 13.42
N SER A 188 1.79 7.20 12.48
CA SER A 188 0.94 8.10 11.72
C SER A 188 -0.53 7.86 12.06
N ASN A 189 -1.13 8.84 12.71
CA ASN A 189 -2.54 8.88 13.09
C ASN A 189 -3.28 9.91 12.26
N MET A 190 -4.58 9.67 12.04
CA MET A 190 -5.46 10.68 11.45
C MET A 190 -5.55 11.91 12.36
N LEU A 191 -5.39 13.10 11.77
CA LEU A 191 -5.66 14.33 12.48
C LEU A 191 -7.16 14.52 12.70
N LYS A 192 -7.50 15.02 13.89
CA LYS A 192 -8.86 15.36 14.29
C LYS A 192 -9.20 16.80 13.91
N GLU A 193 -10.47 17.08 13.68
CA GLU A 193 -10.95 18.45 13.48
C GLU A 193 -10.90 19.25 14.79
N LYS A 194 -10.96 20.59 14.68
CA LYS A 194 -10.80 21.51 15.81
C LYS A 194 -11.80 21.28 16.95
N ASP A 195 -13.02 20.86 16.61
CA ASP A 195 -14.10 20.58 17.56
C ASP A 195 -14.00 19.19 18.21
N GLU A 196 -13.07 18.33 17.75
CA GLU A 196 -12.85 16.97 18.25
C GLU A 196 -11.65 16.87 19.20
N VAL A 197 -10.95 17.99 19.46
CA VAL A 197 -9.76 18.06 20.32
C VAL A 197 -9.97 18.98 21.52
N LYS A 198 -9.13 18.84 22.56
CA LYS A 198 -9.18 19.75 23.70
C LYS A 198 -8.57 21.11 23.30
N PRO A 199 -8.96 22.22 23.96
CA PRO A 199 -8.29 23.50 23.75
C PRO A 199 -6.77 23.39 23.97
N GLY A 200 -5.99 23.75 22.95
CA GLY A 200 -4.53 23.70 22.97
C GLY A 200 -3.91 22.48 22.28
N ASP A 201 -4.69 21.42 22.01
CA ASP A 201 -4.21 20.25 21.27
C ASP A 201 -4.08 20.55 19.77
N ARG A 202 -3.16 19.87 19.08
CA ARG A 202 -3.03 19.95 17.61
C ARG A 202 -4.28 19.39 16.94
N PHE A 203 -4.80 20.13 15.97
CA PHE A 203 -5.92 19.74 15.11
C PHE A 203 -5.55 19.91 13.64
N ARG A 204 -6.34 19.32 12.74
CA ARG A 204 -6.17 19.41 11.29
C ARG A 204 -6.34 20.85 10.80
N THR A 205 -5.40 21.30 9.99
CA THR A 205 -5.49 22.53 9.18
C THR A 205 -5.45 22.19 7.69
N ASP A 206 -5.74 23.18 6.84
CA ASP A 206 -5.68 22.98 5.39
C ASP A 206 -4.24 22.74 4.88
N ALA A 207 -3.23 23.15 5.65
CA ALA A 207 -1.83 22.83 5.38
C ALA A 207 -1.50 21.34 5.63
N ASP A 208 -2.29 20.65 6.46
CA ASP A 208 -2.14 19.22 6.69
C ASP A 208 -2.80 18.39 5.59
N GLY A 209 -3.89 18.90 5.02
CA GLY A 209 -4.64 18.31 3.93
C GLY A 209 -6.13 18.12 4.20
N PRO A 210 -6.84 17.38 3.33
CA PRO A 210 -8.28 17.20 3.44
C PRO A 210 -8.69 16.45 4.70
N ARG A 211 -9.91 16.74 5.15
CA ARG A 211 -10.59 15.97 6.21
C ARG A 211 -10.60 14.47 5.87
N LEU A 212 -10.37 13.63 6.89
CA LEU A 212 -10.22 12.16 6.80
C LEU A 212 -9.01 11.65 6.03
N LEU A 213 -8.16 12.53 5.47
CA LEU A 213 -6.94 12.14 4.74
C LEU A 213 -5.67 12.64 5.43
N ALA A 214 -5.74 13.80 6.07
CA ALA A 214 -4.61 14.38 6.79
C ALA A 214 -4.20 13.54 8.01
N VAL A 215 -2.89 13.43 8.20
CA VAL A 215 -2.24 12.67 9.29
C VAL A 215 -1.29 13.57 10.07
N ASP A 216 -0.97 13.16 11.28
CA ASP A 216 -0.05 13.88 12.14
C ASP A 216 1.40 13.80 11.65
N GLU A 217 1.82 12.62 11.17
CA GLU A 217 3.13 12.30 10.62
C GLU A 217 2.99 11.70 9.22
N ARG A 218 3.70 12.28 8.24
CA ARG A 218 3.70 11.80 6.84
C ARG A 218 4.88 10.89 6.59
N ILE A 219 4.70 9.91 5.70
CA ILE A 219 5.84 9.24 5.05
C ILE A 219 6.51 10.29 4.16
N VAL A 220 7.84 10.43 4.21
CA VAL A 220 8.56 11.35 3.32
C VAL A 220 9.50 10.55 2.45
N VAL A 221 9.48 10.80 1.14
CA VAL A 221 10.29 10.07 0.15
C VAL A 221 10.94 11.02 -0.85
N PRO A 222 12.13 10.70 -1.37
CA PRO A 222 12.75 11.51 -2.42
C PRO A 222 12.08 11.29 -3.78
N VAL A 223 11.86 12.37 -4.52
CA VAL A 223 11.39 12.33 -5.90
C VAL A 223 12.38 11.55 -6.78
N GLY A 224 11.86 10.77 -7.74
CA GLY A 224 12.65 10.01 -8.70
C GLY A 224 13.31 8.74 -8.15
N ALA A 225 13.24 8.48 -6.84
CA ALA A 225 13.77 7.28 -6.23
C ALA A 225 12.80 6.10 -6.34
N VAL A 226 13.34 4.89 -6.54
CA VAL A 226 12.58 3.64 -6.46
C VAL A 226 12.35 3.30 -4.98
N VAL A 227 11.13 3.54 -4.51
CA VAL A 227 10.71 3.24 -3.14
C VAL A 227 10.09 1.85 -3.09
N LYS A 228 10.73 0.94 -2.35
CA LYS A 228 10.19 -0.39 -2.03
C LYS A 228 9.45 -0.34 -0.71
N LEU A 229 8.20 -0.81 -0.71
CA LEU A 229 7.36 -0.94 0.47
C LEU A 229 7.28 -2.41 0.87
N ILE A 230 7.65 -2.70 2.12
CA ILE A 230 7.40 -3.99 2.76
C ILE A 230 6.17 -3.83 3.65
N VAL A 231 5.04 -4.39 3.25
CA VAL A 231 3.72 -4.14 3.85
C VAL A 231 3.29 -5.34 4.69
N THR A 232 2.94 -5.10 5.96
CA THR A 232 2.46 -6.13 6.90
C THR A 232 1.53 -5.53 7.96
N SER A 233 1.04 -6.34 8.88
CA SER A 233 0.15 -5.92 9.97
C SER A 233 0.49 -6.62 11.29
N ASN A 234 0.23 -5.94 12.40
CA ASN A 234 0.36 -6.48 13.75
C ASN A 234 -0.92 -7.13 14.29
N ASP A 235 -2.09 -6.91 13.66
CA ASP A 235 -3.38 -7.34 14.20
C ASP A 235 -4.29 -8.03 13.17
N VAL A 236 -5.10 -7.28 12.42
CA VAL A 236 -6.03 -7.74 11.39
C VAL A 236 -5.52 -7.37 10.01
N ILE A 237 -6.21 -7.78 8.96
CA ILE A 237 -5.83 -7.36 7.60
C ILE A 237 -6.18 -5.88 7.41
N HIS A 238 -5.23 -5.12 6.87
CA HIS A 238 -5.43 -3.77 6.33
C HIS A 238 -4.99 -3.76 4.86
N SER A 239 -5.08 -2.62 4.18
CA SER A 239 -4.46 -2.48 2.85
C SER A 239 -3.91 -1.08 2.69
N PHE A 240 -2.60 -1.00 2.43
CA PHE A 240 -1.93 0.26 2.11
C PHE A 240 -2.23 0.62 0.66
N ALA A 241 -2.83 1.79 0.43
CA ALA A 241 -3.22 2.22 -0.90
C ALA A 241 -3.01 3.72 -1.09
N VAL A 242 -2.30 4.10 -2.15
CA VAL A 242 -2.12 5.50 -2.56
C VAL A 242 -2.54 5.62 -4.04
N PRO A 243 -3.76 6.13 -4.33
CA PRO A 243 -4.31 6.12 -5.68
C PRO A 243 -3.47 6.82 -6.75
N ALA A 244 -2.82 7.94 -6.41
CA ALA A 244 -1.95 8.68 -7.34
C ALA A 244 -0.67 7.93 -7.73
N PHE A 245 -0.31 6.87 -6.99
CA PHE A 245 0.85 6.03 -7.28
C PHE A 245 0.50 4.70 -7.95
N TRP A 246 -0.80 4.42 -8.09
CA TRP A 246 -1.32 3.12 -8.56
C TRP A 246 -0.88 1.95 -7.69
N THR A 247 -0.67 2.22 -6.40
CA THR A 247 -0.20 1.24 -5.41
C THR A 247 -1.36 0.82 -4.52
N LYS A 248 -1.58 -0.48 -4.42
CA LYS A 248 -2.42 -1.12 -3.40
C LYS A 248 -1.77 -2.43 -2.98
N MET A 249 -1.53 -2.62 -1.70
CA MET A 249 -1.00 -3.87 -1.16
C MET A 249 -1.60 -4.17 0.20
N ASP A 250 -2.09 -5.39 0.36
CA ASP A 250 -2.69 -5.83 1.62
C ASP A 250 -1.61 -6.01 2.69
N ALA A 251 -1.88 -5.49 3.87
CA ALA A 251 -1.10 -5.65 5.09
C ALA A 251 -1.65 -6.87 5.84
N VAL A 252 -1.04 -8.03 5.62
CA VAL A 252 -1.52 -9.30 6.17
C VAL A 252 -0.66 -9.72 7.37
N PRO A 253 -1.25 -9.98 8.55
CA PRO A 253 -0.51 -10.47 9.70
C PRO A 253 0.25 -11.76 9.39
N GLY A 254 1.52 -11.83 9.80
CA GLY A 254 2.39 -12.99 9.55
C GLY A 254 2.91 -13.11 8.11
N ARG A 255 2.70 -12.11 7.25
CA ARG A 255 3.26 -12.07 5.89
C ARG A 255 3.89 -10.70 5.62
N LEU A 256 5.07 -10.70 5.01
CA LEU A 256 5.67 -9.51 4.41
C LEU A 256 5.32 -9.49 2.92
N ASN A 257 4.40 -8.61 2.53
CA ASN A 257 4.12 -8.36 1.12
C ASN A 257 5.04 -7.24 0.62
N GLU A 258 5.35 -7.24 -0.68
CA GLU A 258 6.19 -6.21 -1.27
C GLU A 258 5.47 -5.52 -2.43
N THR A 259 5.58 -4.21 -2.48
CA THR A 259 5.19 -3.39 -3.63
C THR A 259 6.20 -2.25 -3.80
N TRP A 260 6.11 -1.50 -4.88
CA TRP A 260 7.03 -0.40 -5.14
C TRP A 260 6.34 0.72 -5.90
N PHE A 261 6.94 1.89 -5.85
CA PHE A 261 6.60 3.01 -6.71
C PHE A 261 7.83 3.89 -6.94
N LYS A 262 7.75 4.74 -7.97
CA LYS A 262 8.70 5.81 -8.23
C LYS A 262 7.91 7.05 -8.59
N ALA A 263 7.86 8.02 -7.68
CA ALA A 263 7.12 9.25 -7.89
C ALA A 263 7.97 10.25 -8.68
N ASP A 264 7.43 10.74 -9.80
CA ASP A 264 8.16 11.60 -10.73
C ASP A 264 7.95 13.10 -10.47
N ARG A 265 7.15 13.46 -9.46
CA ARG A 265 6.85 14.84 -9.09
C ARG A 265 6.79 15.03 -7.57
N PRO A 266 7.41 16.09 -7.02
CA PRO A 266 7.20 16.48 -5.63
C PRO A 266 5.74 16.80 -5.32
N GLY A 267 5.33 16.69 -4.06
CA GLY A 267 3.96 17.00 -3.63
C GLY A 267 3.50 16.15 -2.45
N VAL A 268 2.26 16.37 -2.01
CA VAL A 268 1.62 15.58 -0.96
C VAL A 268 0.52 14.71 -1.57
N TYR A 269 0.58 13.41 -1.30
CA TYR A 269 -0.30 12.40 -1.88
C TYR A 269 -0.98 11.60 -0.78
N PHE A 270 -2.28 11.46 -0.88
CA PHE A 270 -3.10 10.83 0.15
C PHE A 270 -3.60 9.47 -0.27
N GLY A 271 -3.81 8.63 0.74
CA GLY A 271 -4.33 7.29 0.64
C GLY A 271 -5.25 6.97 1.81
N GLN A 272 -5.92 5.83 1.73
CA GLN A 272 -6.76 5.31 2.81
C GLN A 272 -6.59 3.80 2.93
N CYS A 273 -6.80 3.29 4.15
CA CYS A 273 -6.91 1.86 4.35
C CYS A 273 -8.00 1.28 3.42
N SER A 274 -7.64 0.25 2.65
CA SER A 274 -8.48 -0.30 1.58
C SER A 274 -8.89 -1.76 1.81
N GLU A 275 -8.84 -2.23 3.06
CA GLU A 275 -9.35 -3.54 3.48
C GLU A 275 -10.07 -3.40 4.83
N LEU A 276 -11.27 -3.96 4.96
CA LEU A 276 -12.14 -3.73 6.11
C LEU A 276 -11.49 -4.27 7.40
N CYS A 277 -11.05 -3.35 8.28
CA CYS A 277 -10.28 -3.67 9.48
C CYS A 277 -10.97 -3.33 10.82
N GLY A 278 -12.30 -3.11 10.79
CA GLY A 278 -13.13 -2.91 11.98
C GLY A 278 -13.71 -1.50 12.13
N ALA A 279 -14.10 -1.14 13.36
CA ALA A 279 -14.96 0.01 13.65
C ALA A 279 -14.41 1.37 13.17
N ARG A 280 -13.09 1.54 13.15
CA ARG A 280 -12.46 2.77 12.65
C ARG A 280 -11.71 2.60 11.33
N HIS A 281 -12.10 1.63 10.51
CA HIS A 281 -11.52 1.38 9.19
C HIS A 281 -11.39 2.65 8.32
N ALA A 282 -12.40 3.54 8.35
CA ALA A 282 -12.40 4.79 7.59
C ALA A 282 -11.50 5.91 8.16
N TYR A 283 -10.84 5.70 9.30
CA TYR A 283 -10.15 6.75 10.08
C TYR A 283 -8.66 6.48 10.29
N MET A 284 -8.04 5.77 9.34
CA MET A 284 -6.60 5.49 9.32
C MET A 284 -6.00 5.76 7.93
N PRO A 285 -5.97 7.04 7.51
CA PRO A 285 -5.48 7.42 6.20
C PRO A 285 -3.96 7.32 6.13
N ILE A 286 -3.46 7.56 4.93
CA ILE A 286 -2.05 7.56 4.57
C ILE A 286 -1.76 8.92 3.94
N ALA A 287 -0.63 9.52 4.28
CA ALA A 287 -0.10 10.66 3.54
C ALA A 287 1.39 10.45 3.23
N VAL A 288 1.74 10.67 1.98
CA VAL A 288 3.10 10.57 1.46
C VAL A 288 3.51 11.93 0.92
N GLU A 289 4.61 12.48 1.42
CA GLU A 289 5.21 13.70 0.93
C GLU A 289 6.45 13.35 0.09
N VAL A 290 6.37 13.65 -1.19
CA VAL A 290 7.47 13.48 -2.14
C VAL A 290 8.24 14.79 -2.18
N VAL A 291 9.53 14.75 -1.87
CA VAL A 291 10.38 15.93 -1.74
C VAL A 291 11.67 15.79 -2.55
N GLU A 292 12.38 16.90 -2.74
CA GLU A 292 13.72 16.85 -3.32
C GLU A 292 14.69 16.04 -2.41
N PRO A 293 15.70 15.34 -2.97
CA PRO A 293 16.60 14.49 -2.19
C PRO A 293 17.30 15.20 -1.02
N ALA A 294 17.65 16.49 -1.19
CA ALA A 294 18.25 17.29 -0.11
C ALA A 294 17.28 17.50 1.06
N ARG A 295 15.99 17.76 0.77
CA ARG A 295 14.93 17.92 1.78
C ARG A 295 14.63 16.60 2.47
N PHE A 296 14.68 15.48 1.75
CA PHE A 296 14.58 14.15 2.35
C PHE A 296 15.71 13.92 3.36
N ALA A 297 16.96 14.25 3.03
CA ALA A 297 18.09 14.13 3.96
C ALA A 297 17.93 15.03 5.20
N GLU A 298 17.45 16.26 5.05
CA GLU A 298 17.11 17.14 6.19
C GLU A 298 16.04 16.50 7.09
N TRP A 299 15.00 15.93 6.47
CA TRP A 299 13.92 15.28 7.20
C TRP A 299 14.42 14.05 7.97
N VAL A 300 15.20 13.17 7.35
CA VAL A 300 15.81 12.00 8.00
C VAL A 300 16.61 12.42 9.23
N LYS A 301 17.46 13.44 9.10
CA LYS A 301 18.25 13.99 10.22
C LYS A 301 17.35 14.57 11.32
N SER A 302 16.23 15.20 10.95
CA SER A 302 15.26 15.73 11.93
C SER A 302 14.57 14.63 12.75
N LYS A 303 14.50 13.41 12.22
CA LYS A 303 13.98 12.22 12.91
C LYS A 303 15.07 11.43 13.66
N GLY A 304 16.31 11.90 13.66
CA GLY A 304 17.45 11.22 14.28
C GLY A 304 18.02 10.07 13.45
N GLY A 305 17.59 9.93 12.20
CA GLY A 305 18.14 8.95 11.26
C GLY A 305 19.42 9.43 10.55
N THR A 306 19.99 8.56 9.73
CA THR A 306 21.20 8.82 8.94
C THR A 306 20.96 8.54 7.46
N MET A 307 21.73 9.18 6.58
CA MET A 307 21.70 8.86 5.16
C MET A 307 22.68 7.71 4.84
N PRO A 308 22.36 6.81 3.89
CA PRO A 308 23.29 5.78 3.45
C PRO A 308 24.63 6.40 3.01
N GLY A 309 25.73 5.98 3.65
CA GLY A 309 27.08 6.49 3.36
C GLY A 309 27.58 7.60 4.31
N GLU A 310 26.72 8.18 5.16
CA GLU A 310 27.19 8.88 6.37
C GLU A 310 27.53 7.81 7.41
N ALA A 311 28.78 7.35 7.42
CA ALA A 311 29.28 6.55 8.53
C ALA A 311 29.02 7.31 9.84
N ALA A 312 28.45 6.62 10.84
CA ALA A 312 28.36 7.14 12.20
C ALA A 312 29.75 7.64 12.60
N GLU A 313 29.87 8.91 12.99
CA GLU A 313 31.09 9.41 13.61
C GLU A 313 31.43 8.46 14.76
N ALA A 314 32.56 7.76 14.63
CA ALA A 314 33.09 6.96 15.72
C ALA A 314 33.23 7.87 16.95
N PRO A 315 32.83 7.43 18.15
CA PRO A 315 33.04 8.22 19.34
C PRO A 315 34.53 8.54 19.45
N ALA A 316 34.85 9.82 19.62
CA ALA A 316 36.22 10.32 19.71
C ALA A 316 37.01 9.48 20.72
N ASP A 317 38.08 8.84 20.24
CA ASP A 317 39.00 8.05 21.04
C ASP A 317 39.41 8.80 22.31
N GLU A 318 39.18 8.17 23.46
CA GLU A 318 39.86 8.54 24.70
C GLU A 318 41.36 8.46 24.46
N ALA A 319 42.04 9.58 24.71
CA ALA A 319 43.47 9.74 24.50
C ALA A 319 44.28 8.66 25.23
N ALA A 320 44.99 7.83 24.47
CA ALA A 320 46.01 6.94 24.99
C ALA A 320 47.23 7.77 25.50
N PRO A 321 47.79 7.47 26.69
CA PRO A 321 48.94 8.19 27.20
C PRO A 321 50.25 7.76 26.50
N ALA A 322 51.16 8.73 26.38
CA ALA A 322 52.41 8.66 25.63
C ALA A 322 53.41 7.61 26.14
N ALA A 323 54.14 7.05 25.18
CA ALA A 323 55.22 6.08 25.35
C ALA A 323 56.44 6.64 26.10
N ASN A 324 57.18 5.74 26.76
CA ASN A 324 58.58 5.97 27.13
C ASN A 324 59.47 4.80 26.67
N GLU A 325 60.64 5.17 26.17
CA GLU A 325 61.76 4.43 25.55
C GLU A 325 62.38 3.34 26.48
N ALA A 326 63.22 2.35 26.13
CA ALA A 326 64.04 1.97 24.97
C ALA A 326 64.60 0.51 25.13
N ALA A 327 64.78 -0.18 23.99
CA ALA A 327 65.92 -1.06 23.54
C ALA A 327 66.35 -2.37 24.27
N PRO A 328 67.13 -3.30 23.62
CA PRO A 328 67.37 -3.57 22.18
C PRO A 328 67.33 -5.08 21.76
N ALA A 329 67.57 -5.27 20.45
CA ALA A 329 67.56 -6.43 19.54
C ALA A 329 68.36 -7.71 19.87
N GLU A 330 67.92 -8.83 19.27
CA GLU A 330 68.78 -9.98 18.90
C GLU A 330 68.37 -10.57 17.52
N ALA A 331 69.38 -11.07 16.78
CA ALA A 331 69.40 -11.32 15.32
C ALA A 331 68.95 -12.76 14.91
N PRO A 332 68.80 -13.08 13.60
CA PRO A 332 68.05 -14.24 13.13
C PRO A 332 68.92 -15.50 12.89
N ALA A 333 68.30 -16.68 12.94
CA ALA A 333 68.94 -17.95 12.56
C ALA A 333 68.05 -18.84 11.65
N ALA A 334 68.54 -18.99 10.41
CA ALA A 334 68.63 -20.16 9.54
C ALA A 334 67.44 -21.13 9.32
N ALA A 335 67.10 -21.26 8.04
CA ALA A 335 66.38 -22.40 7.46
C ALA A 335 67.26 -23.66 7.34
N PRO A 336 66.64 -24.83 7.14
CA PRO A 336 67.13 -25.74 6.11
C PRO A 336 66.05 -26.34 5.19
N ALA A 337 66.41 -26.35 3.90
CA ALA A 337 66.35 -27.41 2.88
C ALA A 337 65.14 -28.34 2.68
N ALA A 338 64.88 -28.57 1.39
CA ALA A 338 63.82 -29.33 0.75
C ALA A 338 64.04 -30.85 0.67
N ALA A 339 62.93 -31.60 0.55
CA ALA A 339 62.79 -32.88 -0.18
C ALA A 339 61.26 -33.07 -0.42
N ALA A 340 60.75 -32.98 -1.65
CA ALA A 340 60.74 -33.98 -2.73
C ALA A 340 59.67 -35.10 -2.57
N ALA A 341 58.85 -35.17 -3.62
CA ALA A 341 58.22 -36.35 -4.22
C ALA A 341 56.89 -36.93 -3.67
N THR A 342 56.05 -37.15 -4.67
CA THR A 342 54.71 -37.74 -4.80
C THR A 342 54.58 -39.25 -4.48
N THR A 343 53.31 -39.68 -4.42
CA THR A 343 52.69 -41.03 -4.58
C THR A 343 52.55 -41.92 -3.34
N ASN A 344 51.33 -41.99 -2.79
CA ASN A 344 50.30 -42.99 -3.13
C ASN A 344 48.90 -42.44 -2.79
#